data_AF-A0AAU3TMA5-F1
#
_entry.id   AF-A0AAU3TMA5-F1
#
_cell.length_a   1.000
_cell.length_b   1.000
_cell.length_c   1.000
_cell.angle_alpha   90.00
_cell.angle_beta   90.00
_cell.angle_gamma   90.00
#
_symmetry.space_group_name_H-M   'P 1'
#
loop_
_entity.id
_entity.type
_entity.pdbx_description
1 polymer ?
#
loop_
_entity_poly.entity_id
_entity_poly.type
_entity_poly.pdbx_seq_one_letter_code
_entity_poly.pdbx_strand_id
1 'polypeptide(L)'
;MPRHRRPGRPKAPRGPSPPPRSRPHPHAGTSTRCATSPLARTLARQHGIDITTLTGSGPGGRIVRADVDAAITRHGGQPGAIRPPTAPSPAPARAHPMPAEEAEDDEEVPLSTIRRLTAQRLTQSTQQAPHFYLTTVTDAEPLLAFRADINAQLGEPGPRISVTDLLVKACATALRTHPQANSSWDSTRILRHRRIHIGIAVAFLADLKTILEHPLGIVL
;
A
#
# COMPACT_ATOMS: atom_id res chain seq x y z
N MET A 1 42.23 49.81 13.38
CA MET A 1 40.88 50.18 13.88
C MET A 1 40.41 51.35 13.03
N PRO A 2 39.24 51.26 12.37
CA PRO A 2 37.99 51.47 13.09
C PRO A 2 36.95 50.37 12.83
N ARG A 3 36.20 50.09 13.89
CA ARG A 3 35.18 49.04 14.00
C ARG A 3 33.88 49.55 13.38
N HIS A 4 33.42 48.94 12.30
CA HIS A 4 32.04 49.13 11.86
C HIS A 4 31.10 48.27 12.71
N ARG A 5 30.34 48.98 13.56
CA ARG A 5 29.33 48.47 14.47
C ARG A 5 28.16 47.84 13.70
N ARG A 6 27.78 46.62 14.09
CA ARG A 6 26.51 45.97 13.73
C ARG A 6 25.32 46.81 14.22
N PRO A 7 24.28 47.06 13.39
CA PRO A 7 23.04 47.64 13.87
C PRO A 7 22.21 46.61 14.64
N GLY A 8 21.66 47.06 15.77
CA GLY A 8 20.97 46.26 16.77
C GLY A 8 19.59 45.78 16.33
N ARG A 9 19.25 44.59 16.84
CA ARG A 9 17.94 43.94 16.72
C ARG A 9 16.95 44.62 17.68
N PRO A 10 15.78 45.11 17.23
CA PRO A 10 14.73 45.58 18.14
C PRO A 10 13.96 44.42 18.78
N LYS A 11 13.59 44.60 20.04
CA LYS A 11 12.96 43.64 20.96
C LYS A 11 11.47 43.97 21.18
N ALA A 12 10.62 42.95 20.98
CA ALA A 12 9.27 42.69 21.53
C ALA A 12 8.09 43.61 21.09
N PRO A 13 6.85 43.08 21.01
CA PRO A 13 6.07 42.70 22.20
C PRO A 13 5.48 41.28 22.18
N ARG A 14 5.31 40.72 23.38
CA ARG A 14 4.61 39.46 23.69
C ARG A 14 3.09 39.69 23.65
N GLY A 15 2.39 38.89 22.85
CA GLY A 15 0.94 38.69 22.92
C GLY A 15 0.56 37.49 23.84
N PRO A 16 -0.71 37.37 24.23
CA PRO A 16 -1.14 36.81 25.51
C PRO A 16 -1.22 35.27 25.58
N SER A 17 -0.98 34.75 26.79
CA SER A 17 -1.10 33.35 27.17
C SER A 17 -2.52 32.78 26.99
N PRO A 18 -2.66 31.54 26.50
CA PRO A 18 -3.93 30.80 26.57
C PRO A 18 -4.23 30.28 28.00
N PRO A 19 -5.51 30.16 28.39
CA PRO A 19 -5.93 29.79 29.74
C PRO A 19 -5.64 28.31 30.09
N PRO A 20 -5.58 27.96 31.40
CA PRO A 20 -5.22 26.63 31.87
C PRO A 20 -6.28 25.58 31.52
N ARG A 21 -5.84 24.49 30.89
CA ARG A 21 -6.65 23.28 30.69
C ARG A 21 -6.97 22.65 32.05
N SER A 22 -8.27 22.57 32.34
CA SER A 22 -8.84 21.88 33.49
C SER A 22 -8.51 20.37 33.45
N ARG A 23 -8.09 19.83 34.60
CA ARG A 23 -7.97 18.39 34.84
C ARG A 23 -9.37 17.77 34.86
N PRO A 24 -9.62 16.62 34.22
CA PRO A 24 -10.89 15.93 34.39
C PRO A 24 -10.98 15.38 35.82
N HIS A 25 -12.04 15.77 36.53
CA HIS A 25 -12.50 15.09 37.75
C HIS A 25 -13.02 13.69 37.39
N PRO A 26 -12.86 12.69 38.27
CA PRO A 26 -13.40 11.35 38.05
C PRO A 26 -14.92 11.40 38.27
N HIS A 27 -15.70 11.14 37.23
CA HIS A 27 -17.09 10.73 37.40
C HIS A 27 -17.12 9.23 37.70
N ALA A 28 -17.49 8.92 38.94
CA ALA A 28 -17.98 7.63 39.36
C ALA A 28 -19.28 7.33 38.60
N GLY A 29 -19.16 6.59 37.51
CA GLY A 29 -20.23 5.81 36.91
C GLY A 29 -19.86 4.35 37.04
N THR A 30 -20.50 3.65 37.98
CA THR A 30 -20.38 2.21 38.17
C THR A 30 -20.86 1.49 36.91
N SER A 31 -19.94 1.27 35.97
CA SER A 31 -20.01 0.09 35.11
C SER A 31 -19.06 -0.93 35.73
N THR A 32 -19.63 -2.02 36.22
CA THR A 32 -18.89 -3.18 36.68
C THR A 32 -18.12 -3.72 35.47
N ARG A 33 -16.93 -3.16 35.21
CA ARG A 33 -16.02 -3.64 34.19
C ARG A 33 -15.55 -5.02 34.63
N CYS A 34 -16.27 -6.03 34.19
CA CYS A 34 -15.92 -7.41 34.43
C CYS A 34 -14.49 -7.63 33.93
N ALA A 35 -13.59 -8.01 34.83
CA ALA A 35 -12.20 -8.26 34.47
C ALA A 35 -12.16 -9.54 33.63
N THR A 36 -11.91 -9.44 32.33
CA THR A 36 -11.83 -10.62 31.45
C THR A 36 -10.39 -10.83 31.01
N SER A 37 -9.91 -12.06 31.02
CA SER A 37 -8.65 -12.43 30.36
C SER A 37 -8.74 -12.15 28.84
N PRO A 38 -7.69 -11.60 28.18
CA PRO A 38 -7.69 -11.35 26.74
C PRO A 38 -8.03 -12.59 25.90
N LEU A 39 -7.61 -13.77 26.35
CA LEU A 39 -7.91 -15.04 25.67
C LEU A 39 -9.38 -15.46 25.79
N ALA A 40 -10.01 -15.21 26.93
CA ALA A 40 -11.43 -15.53 27.15
C ALA A 40 -12.37 -14.64 26.32
N ARG A 41 -11.97 -13.38 26.09
CA ARG A 41 -12.73 -12.45 25.22
C ARG A 41 -12.76 -12.91 23.76
N THR A 42 -11.65 -13.45 23.26
CA THR A 42 -11.55 -13.95 21.89
C THR A 42 -12.41 -15.19 21.69
N LEU A 43 -12.37 -16.16 22.62
CA LEU A 43 -13.18 -17.38 22.58
C LEU A 43 -14.69 -17.08 22.65
N ALA A 44 -15.11 -16.19 23.53
CA ALA A 44 -16.52 -15.85 23.67
C ALA A 44 -17.09 -15.18 22.40
N ARG A 45 -16.32 -14.32 21.73
CA ARG A 45 -16.71 -13.73 20.43
C ARG A 45 -16.83 -14.77 19.32
N GLN A 46 -15.93 -15.75 19.28
CA GLN A 46 -15.95 -16.81 18.26
C GLN A 46 -17.18 -17.72 18.40
N HIS A 47 -17.67 -17.91 19.62
CA HIS A 47 -18.82 -18.76 19.91
C HIS A 47 -20.12 -18.00 20.17
N GLY A 48 -20.14 -16.67 19.94
CA GLY A 48 -21.33 -15.83 20.11
C GLY A 48 -21.82 -15.72 21.56
N ILE A 49 -20.95 -15.96 22.54
CA ILE A 49 -21.28 -15.95 23.96
C ILE A 49 -21.05 -14.55 24.51
N ASP A 50 -22.06 -13.98 25.16
CA ASP A 50 -21.94 -12.71 25.85
C ASP A 50 -21.13 -12.89 27.15
N ILE A 51 -20.03 -12.16 27.27
CA ILE A 51 -19.11 -12.23 28.40
C ILE A 51 -19.74 -11.60 29.66
N THR A 52 -20.76 -10.75 29.50
CA THR A 52 -21.45 -10.09 30.62
C THR A 52 -22.38 -11.01 31.39
N THR A 53 -22.79 -12.14 30.79
CA THR A 53 -23.65 -13.14 31.42
C THR A 53 -22.85 -14.24 32.13
N LEU A 54 -21.53 -14.25 31.97
CA LEU A 54 -20.63 -15.23 32.56
C LEU A 54 -20.11 -14.77 33.93
N THR A 55 -20.26 -15.64 34.93
CA THR A 55 -19.65 -15.44 36.24
C THR A 55 -18.21 -15.98 36.20
N GLY A 56 -17.22 -15.11 36.40
CA GLY A 56 -15.81 -15.48 36.33
C GLY A 56 -15.29 -16.12 37.61
N SER A 57 -14.66 -17.29 37.51
CA SER A 57 -14.10 -18.04 38.65
C SER A 57 -12.65 -17.67 39.00
N GLY A 58 -12.04 -16.71 38.29
CA GLY A 58 -10.64 -16.31 38.51
C GLY A 58 -10.45 -15.36 39.70
N PRO A 59 -9.20 -15.19 40.19
CA PRO A 59 -8.90 -14.31 41.33
C PRO A 59 -9.36 -12.86 41.06
N GLY A 60 -10.24 -12.34 41.90
CA GLY A 60 -10.86 -11.02 41.73
C GLY A 60 -12.08 -10.99 40.79
N GLY A 61 -12.78 -12.12 40.59
CA GLY A 61 -13.98 -12.21 39.75
C GLY A 61 -13.66 -12.22 38.25
N ARG A 62 -12.46 -12.69 37.88
CA ARG A 62 -11.97 -12.65 36.50
C ARG A 62 -12.53 -13.80 35.68
N ILE A 63 -13.08 -13.54 34.51
CA ILE A 63 -13.52 -14.58 33.58
C ILE A 63 -12.28 -15.18 32.89
N VAL A 64 -12.04 -16.47 33.16
CA VAL A 64 -10.93 -17.24 32.61
C VAL A 64 -11.43 -18.20 31.54
N ARG A 65 -10.51 -18.79 30.76
CA ARG A 65 -10.83 -19.69 29.65
C ARG A 65 -11.79 -20.81 30.04
N ALA A 66 -11.59 -21.41 31.21
CA ALA A 66 -12.42 -22.51 31.72
C ALA A 66 -13.91 -22.13 31.84
N ASP A 67 -14.23 -20.87 32.15
CA ASP A 67 -15.62 -20.41 32.31
C ASP A 67 -16.32 -20.27 30.94
N VAL A 68 -15.57 -19.86 29.90
CA VAL A 68 -16.09 -19.78 28.51
C VAL A 68 -16.26 -21.18 27.92
N ASP A 69 -15.29 -22.07 28.15
CA ASP A 69 -15.38 -23.47 27.69
C ASP A 69 -16.55 -24.22 28.38
N ALA A 70 -16.82 -23.93 29.67
CA ALA A 70 -17.99 -24.42 30.40
C ALA A 70 -19.31 -23.87 29.86
N ALA A 71 -19.33 -22.62 29.39
CA ALA A 71 -20.50 -22.02 28.76
C ALA A 71 -20.77 -22.61 27.37
N ILE A 72 -19.71 -22.90 26.60
CA ILE A 72 -19.81 -23.60 25.31
C ILE A 72 -20.36 -25.02 25.50
N THR A 73 -19.93 -25.73 26.56
CA THR A 73 -20.42 -27.08 26.85
C THR A 73 -21.83 -27.09 27.46
N ARG A 74 -22.22 -26.09 28.27
CA ARG A 74 -23.61 -25.94 28.74
C ARG A 74 -24.59 -25.53 27.64
N HIS A 75 -24.12 -24.79 26.64
CA HIS A 75 -24.89 -24.44 25.44
C HIS A 75 -24.70 -25.43 24.28
N GLY A 76 -24.24 -26.66 24.57
CA GLY A 76 -24.09 -27.73 23.60
C GLY A 76 -25.41 -28.25 23.03
N GLY A 77 -25.86 -27.67 21.91
CA GLY A 77 -26.40 -28.42 20.77
C GLY A 77 -27.92 -28.50 20.61
N GLN A 78 -28.50 -27.69 19.71
CA GLN A 78 -28.97 -28.12 18.37
C GLN A 78 -29.71 -26.98 17.63
N PRO A 79 -29.65 -26.94 16.28
CA PRO A 79 -30.43 -26.06 15.43
C PRO A 79 -31.85 -26.63 15.23
N GLY A 80 -32.89 -25.83 15.51
CA GLY A 80 -34.28 -26.24 15.34
C GLY A 80 -35.16 -25.10 14.84
N ALA A 81 -35.63 -25.21 13.60
CA ALA A 81 -36.69 -24.38 13.04
C ALA A 81 -38.06 -24.78 13.63
N ILE A 82 -38.94 -23.82 13.90
CA ILE A 82 -40.42 -23.88 13.75
C ILE A 82 -40.96 -22.43 13.65
N ARG A 83 -41.97 -22.28 12.78
CA ARG A 83 -42.62 -21.07 12.23
C ARG A 83 -43.75 -20.53 13.17
N PRO A 84 -44.53 -19.49 12.80
CA PRO A 84 -44.79 -18.26 13.57
C PRO A 84 -46.14 -18.23 14.33
N PRO A 85 -46.41 -17.17 15.11
CA PRO A 85 -47.73 -16.53 15.03
C PRO A 85 -47.68 -15.00 14.82
N THR A 86 -48.80 -14.55 14.26
CA THR A 86 -49.13 -13.29 13.59
C THR A 86 -49.35 -12.10 14.53
N ALA A 87 -48.75 -10.95 14.18
CA ALA A 87 -49.12 -9.51 14.37
C ALA A 87 -49.61 -8.99 15.77
N PRO A 88 -49.23 -7.76 16.18
CA PRO A 88 -49.63 -6.54 15.48
C PRO A 88 -48.46 -5.68 14.99
N SER A 89 -48.69 -5.02 13.86
CA SER A 89 -47.82 -4.03 13.25
C SER A 89 -47.79 -2.73 14.06
N PRO A 90 -46.62 -2.24 14.50
CA PRO A 90 -46.32 -0.82 14.49
C PRO A 90 -45.72 -0.48 13.13
N ALA A 91 -46.24 0.59 12.51
CA ALA A 91 -45.76 1.17 11.27
C ALA A 91 -44.23 1.21 11.21
N PRO A 92 -43.61 1.01 10.02
CA PRO A 92 -42.17 1.13 9.89
C PRO A 92 -41.77 2.53 10.33
N ALA A 93 -41.16 2.64 11.52
CA ALA A 93 -40.31 3.76 11.84
C ALA A 93 -39.29 3.78 10.71
N ARG A 94 -39.44 4.75 9.81
CA ARG A 94 -38.43 5.07 8.79
C ARG A 94 -37.12 5.07 9.54
N ALA A 95 -36.29 4.07 9.28
CA ALA A 95 -34.89 4.17 9.62
C ALA A 95 -34.44 5.43 8.87
N HIS A 96 -34.28 6.53 9.59
CA HIS A 96 -33.48 7.62 9.08
C HIS A 96 -32.16 6.95 8.72
N PRO A 97 -31.74 6.96 7.44
CA PRO A 97 -30.36 6.65 7.14
C PRO A 97 -29.59 7.60 8.04
N MET A 98 -28.78 7.04 8.94
CA MET A 98 -27.65 7.79 9.46
C MET A 98 -26.99 8.36 8.21
N PRO A 99 -26.78 9.68 8.09
CA PRO A 99 -26.02 10.19 6.95
C PRO A 99 -24.70 9.43 7.00
N ALA A 100 -24.52 8.48 6.08
CA ALA A 100 -23.21 8.30 5.54
C ALA A 100 -22.85 9.72 5.13
N GLU A 101 -21.88 10.32 5.81
CA GLU A 101 -21.17 11.45 5.23
C GLU A 101 -20.86 10.98 3.82
N GLU A 102 -21.59 11.54 2.84
CA GLU A 102 -21.41 11.26 1.44
C GLU A 102 -19.94 11.58 1.21
N ALA A 103 -19.13 10.53 1.13
CA ALA A 103 -17.75 10.66 0.72
C ALA A 103 -17.83 11.40 -0.61
N GLU A 104 -17.23 12.59 -0.64
CA GLU A 104 -17.22 13.52 -1.76
C GLU A 104 -17.16 12.75 -3.09
N ASP A 105 -18.15 13.00 -3.96
CA ASP A 105 -18.41 12.36 -5.26
C ASP A 105 -17.24 11.56 -5.86
N ASP A 106 -17.18 10.25 -5.55
CA ASP A 106 -16.24 9.32 -6.18
C ASP A 106 -16.56 9.23 -7.68
N GLU A 107 -15.62 9.64 -8.55
CA GLU A 107 -15.73 9.48 -9.99
C GLU A 107 -15.24 8.08 -10.41
N GLU A 108 -16.16 7.24 -10.89
CA GLU A 108 -15.79 5.93 -11.44
C GLU A 108 -15.30 6.06 -12.89
N VAL A 109 -13.97 5.95 -13.07
CA VAL A 109 -13.35 5.98 -14.40
C VAL A 109 -13.06 4.57 -14.90
N PRO A 110 -13.67 4.11 -16.02
CA PRO A 110 -13.47 2.76 -16.53
C PRO A 110 -12.05 2.54 -17.05
N LEU A 111 -11.51 1.35 -16.78
CA LEU A 111 -10.17 0.98 -17.27
C LEU A 111 -10.20 0.57 -18.75
N SER A 112 -9.33 1.19 -19.54
CA SER A 112 -9.01 0.72 -20.89
C SER A 112 -8.38 -0.68 -20.84
N THR A 113 -8.51 -1.44 -21.94
CA THR A 113 -7.94 -2.80 -22.04
C THR A 113 -6.43 -2.82 -21.85
N ILE A 114 -5.70 -1.83 -22.39
CA ILE A 114 -4.25 -1.72 -22.19
C ILE A 114 -3.94 -1.45 -20.71
N ARG A 115 -4.65 -0.51 -20.06
CA ARG A 115 -4.43 -0.21 -18.65
C ARG A 115 -4.69 -1.43 -17.76
N ARG A 116 -5.75 -2.18 -18.06
CA ARG A 116 -6.09 -3.44 -17.38
C ARG A 116 -5.00 -4.50 -17.55
N LEU A 117 -4.53 -4.74 -18.78
CA LEU A 117 -3.51 -5.75 -19.07
C LEU A 117 -2.15 -5.39 -18.47
N THR A 118 -1.76 -4.12 -18.53
CA THR A 118 -0.54 -3.61 -17.90
C THR A 118 -0.59 -3.80 -16.39
N ALA A 119 -1.70 -3.42 -15.75
CA ALA A 119 -1.88 -3.63 -14.31
C ALA A 119 -1.78 -5.11 -13.93
N GLN A 120 -2.40 -6.00 -14.71
CA GLN A 120 -2.33 -7.45 -14.49
C GLN A 120 -0.89 -7.97 -14.58
N ARG A 121 -0.15 -7.61 -15.63
CA ARG A 121 1.24 -8.06 -15.84
C ARG A 121 2.19 -7.52 -14.77
N LEU A 122 2.06 -6.24 -14.42
CA LEU A 122 2.87 -5.63 -13.35
C LEU A 122 2.61 -6.30 -12.00
N THR A 123 1.33 -6.56 -11.68
CA THR A 123 0.94 -7.26 -10.45
C THR A 123 1.52 -8.68 -10.42
N GLN A 124 1.34 -9.42 -11.51
CA GLN A 124 1.88 -10.77 -11.64
C GLN A 124 3.41 -10.79 -11.47
N SER A 125 4.13 -9.91 -12.17
CA SER A 125 5.59 -9.83 -12.10
C SER A 125 6.05 -9.54 -10.67
N THR A 126 5.44 -8.56 -10.01
CA THR A 126 5.82 -8.13 -8.65
C THR A 126 5.57 -9.21 -7.61
N GLN A 127 4.51 -10.01 -7.77
CA GLN A 127 4.19 -11.09 -6.83
C GLN A 127 5.01 -12.36 -7.06
N GLN A 128 5.30 -12.70 -8.33
CA GLN A 128 5.96 -13.96 -8.68
C GLN A 128 7.48 -13.90 -8.54
N ALA A 129 8.10 -12.74 -8.77
CA ALA A 129 9.55 -12.61 -8.73
C ALA A 129 10.04 -11.97 -7.41
N PRO A 130 11.01 -12.57 -6.71
CA PRO A 130 11.65 -11.96 -5.54
C PRO A 130 12.64 -10.87 -5.99
N HIS A 131 12.18 -9.61 -6.02
CA HIS A 131 12.98 -8.48 -6.48
C HIS A 131 13.99 -8.03 -5.41
N PHE A 132 15.20 -7.71 -5.85
CA PHE A 132 16.18 -6.96 -5.08
C PHE A 132 16.78 -5.87 -5.96
N TYR A 133 17.09 -4.73 -5.37
CA TYR A 133 17.56 -3.56 -6.10
C TYR A 133 19.06 -3.38 -5.90
N LEU A 134 19.78 -3.16 -7.00
CA LEU A 134 21.18 -2.78 -7.00
C LEU A 134 21.31 -1.42 -7.66
N THR A 135 22.01 -0.51 -7.01
CA THR A 135 22.26 0.84 -7.50
C THR A 135 23.74 1.12 -7.46
N THR A 136 24.29 1.56 -8.59
CA THR A 136 25.68 2.01 -8.71
C THR A 136 25.68 3.37 -9.39
N VAL A 137 26.60 4.24 -8.96
CA VAL A 137 26.87 5.52 -9.62
C VAL A 137 28.16 5.37 -10.41
N THR A 138 28.13 5.76 -11.68
CA THR A 138 29.27 5.73 -12.58
C THR A 138 29.39 7.07 -13.27
N ASP A 139 30.63 7.52 -13.45
CA ASP A 139 30.91 8.71 -14.24
C ASP A 139 30.57 8.50 -15.73
N ALA A 140 29.79 9.41 -16.29
CA ALA A 140 29.33 9.38 -17.67
C ALA A 140 30.18 10.25 -18.61
N GLU A 141 31.12 11.04 -18.10
CA GLU A 141 31.97 11.91 -18.91
C GLU A 141 32.72 11.14 -20.02
N PRO A 142 33.37 9.98 -19.75
CA PRO A 142 34.03 9.19 -20.79
C PRO A 142 33.07 8.68 -21.87
N LEU A 143 31.83 8.35 -21.50
CA LEU A 143 30.80 7.87 -22.44
C LEU A 143 30.37 9.00 -23.40
N LEU A 144 30.22 10.21 -22.88
CA LEU A 144 29.82 11.38 -23.67
C LEU A 144 30.92 11.83 -24.63
N ALA A 145 32.18 11.80 -24.18
CA ALA A 145 33.34 12.05 -25.03
C ALA A 145 33.41 11.04 -26.18
N PHE A 146 33.31 9.74 -25.87
CA PHE A 146 33.30 8.68 -26.88
C PHE A 146 32.16 8.83 -27.90
N ARG A 147 30.98 9.24 -27.45
CA ARG A 147 29.84 9.53 -28.33
C ARG A 147 30.15 10.68 -29.29
N ALA A 148 30.82 11.72 -28.83
CA ALA A 148 31.20 12.86 -29.66
C ALA A 148 32.22 12.45 -30.73
N ASP A 149 33.24 11.68 -30.34
CA ASP A 149 34.27 11.17 -31.26
C ASP A 149 33.67 10.31 -32.37
N ILE A 150 32.79 9.37 -32.00
CA ILE A 150 32.11 8.51 -32.98
C ILE A 150 31.25 9.35 -33.93
N ASN A 151 30.44 10.27 -33.41
CA ASN A 151 29.57 11.09 -34.24
C ASN A 151 30.36 12.01 -35.18
N ALA A 152 31.54 12.47 -34.77
CA ALA A 152 32.45 13.23 -35.63
C ALA A 152 32.99 12.38 -36.78
N GLN A 153 33.27 11.09 -36.54
CA GLN A 153 33.77 10.15 -37.55
C GLN A 153 32.70 9.71 -38.55
N LEU A 154 31.42 9.60 -38.13
CA LEU A 154 30.33 9.18 -39.01
C LEU A 154 29.98 10.22 -40.08
N GLY A 155 30.26 11.51 -39.84
CA GLY A 155 29.99 12.59 -40.78
C GLY A 155 28.50 12.78 -41.12
N GLU A 156 28.18 13.88 -41.80
CA GLU A 156 26.85 14.10 -42.38
C GLU A 156 26.81 13.48 -43.79
N PRO A 157 25.74 12.75 -44.19
CA PRO A 157 24.40 12.66 -43.60
C PRO A 157 24.15 11.34 -42.83
N GLY A 158 25.10 10.92 -41.99
CA GLY A 158 25.00 9.66 -41.24
C GLY A 158 24.00 9.71 -40.07
N PRO A 159 23.43 8.56 -39.66
CA PRO A 159 22.60 8.49 -38.46
C PRO A 159 23.42 8.87 -37.22
N ARG A 160 22.92 9.83 -36.44
CA ARG A 160 23.56 10.25 -35.19
C ARG A 160 23.32 9.22 -34.10
N ILE A 161 24.38 8.87 -33.39
CA ILE A 161 24.35 7.93 -32.27
C ILE A 161 23.93 8.66 -30.99
N SER A 162 22.88 8.14 -30.36
CA SER A 162 22.35 8.62 -29.08
C SER A 162 23.07 7.96 -27.90
N VAL A 163 22.88 8.53 -26.70
CA VAL A 163 23.36 7.90 -25.46
C VAL A 163 22.66 6.55 -25.23
N THR A 164 21.37 6.45 -25.56
CA THR A 164 20.59 5.20 -25.45
C THR A 164 21.21 4.08 -26.28
N ASP A 165 21.67 4.37 -27.50
CA ASP A 165 22.31 3.36 -28.36
C ASP A 165 23.59 2.80 -27.72
N LEU A 166 24.40 3.67 -27.10
CA LEU A 166 25.61 3.27 -26.38
C LEU A 166 25.27 2.44 -25.13
N LEU A 167 24.21 2.82 -24.39
CA LEU A 167 23.73 2.06 -23.23
C LEU A 167 23.22 0.67 -23.64
N VAL A 168 22.43 0.58 -24.71
CA VAL A 168 21.95 -0.70 -25.25
C VAL A 168 23.13 -1.58 -25.68
N LYS A 169 24.13 -1.01 -26.36
CA LYS A 169 25.36 -1.73 -26.73
C LYS A 169 26.15 -2.21 -25.52
N ALA A 170 26.28 -1.38 -24.48
CA ALA A 170 26.95 -1.74 -23.24
C ALA A 170 26.21 -2.88 -22.52
N CYS A 171 24.89 -2.78 -22.36
CA CYS A 171 24.05 -3.83 -21.78
C CYS A 171 24.16 -5.15 -22.57
N ALA A 172 24.06 -5.10 -23.91
CA ALA A 172 24.19 -6.28 -24.75
C ALA A 172 25.57 -6.96 -24.60
N THR A 173 26.63 -6.17 -24.45
CA THR A 173 27.98 -6.68 -24.24
C THR A 173 28.10 -7.29 -22.84
N ALA A 174 27.58 -6.62 -21.81
CA ALA A 174 27.58 -7.12 -20.43
C ALA A 174 26.81 -8.44 -20.28
N LEU A 175 25.63 -8.56 -20.90
CA LEU A 175 24.82 -9.78 -20.90
C LEU A 175 25.50 -10.95 -21.65
N ARG A 176 26.36 -10.65 -22.63
CA ARG A 176 27.16 -11.67 -23.32
C ARG A 176 28.27 -12.22 -22.42
N THR A 177 28.91 -11.36 -21.64
CA THR A 177 29.97 -11.74 -20.69
C THR A 177 29.39 -12.41 -19.43
N HIS A 178 28.13 -12.12 -19.07
CA HIS A 178 27.46 -12.66 -17.89
C HIS A 178 26.16 -13.41 -18.25
N PRO A 179 26.25 -14.65 -18.78
CA PRO A 179 25.09 -15.40 -19.24
C PRO A 179 24.04 -15.71 -18.17
N GLN A 180 24.41 -15.72 -16.87
CA GLN A 180 23.43 -15.91 -15.79
C GLN A 180 22.38 -14.80 -15.73
N ALA A 181 22.73 -13.57 -16.14
CA ALA A 181 21.80 -12.43 -16.14
C ALA A 181 20.81 -12.48 -17.32
N ASN A 182 21.16 -13.19 -18.42
CA ASN A 182 20.28 -13.40 -19.57
C ASN A 182 19.60 -14.77 -19.50
N SER A 183 18.86 -15.02 -18.44
CA SER A 183 18.15 -16.29 -18.23
C SER A 183 16.71 -16.10 -17.79
N SER A 184 15.86 -17.06 -18.12
CA SER A 184 14.50 -17.17 -17.62
C SER A 184 14.41 -18.32 -16.63
N TRP A 185 13.60 -18.13 -15.61
CA TRP A 185 13.29 -19.15 -14.62
C TRP A 185 11.94 -19.77 -14.93
N ASP A 186 11.93 -21.10 -15.00
CA ASP A 186 10.73 -21.94 -14.94
C ASP A 186 10.80 -22.75 -13.64
N SER A 187 9.65 -23.18 -13.15
CA SER A 187 9.46 -24.06 -11.99
C SER A 187 10.38 -25.29 -11.96
N THR A 188 10.82 -25.76 -13.14
CA THR A 188 11.63 -26.98 -13.30
C THR A 188 13.07 -26.73 -13.74
N ARG A 189 13.37 -25.58 -14.35
CA ARG A 189 14.66 -25.33 -15.00
C ARG A 189 14.95 -23.86 -15.20
N ILE A 190 16.24 -23.52 -15.31
CA ILE A 190 16.69 -22.20 -15.73
C ILE A 190 17.10 -22.28 -17.20
N LEU A 191 16.43 -21.53 -18.06
CA LEU A 191 16.76 -21.43 -19.47
C LEU A 191 17.70 -20.25 -19.70
N ARG A 192 18.96 -20.54 -20.04
CA ARG A 192 19.95 -19.51 -20.41
C ARG A 192 19.84 -19.19 -21.89
N HIS A 193 19.59 -17.93 -22.21
CA HIS A 193 19.41 -17.50 -23.59
C HIS A 193 20.75 -17.16 -24.24
N ARG A 194 21.02 -17.73 -25.42
CA ARG A 194 22.21 -17.41 -26.22
C ARG A 194 22.04 -16.13 -27.05
N ARG A 195 20.81 -15.84 -27.45
CA ARG A 195 20.45 -14.58 -28.12
C ARG A 195 20.08 -13.55 -27.08
N ILE A 196 20.40 -12.29 -27.36
CA ILE A 196 20.14 -11.16 -26.48
C ILE A 196 19.15 -10.26 -27.21
N HIS A 197 17.99 -10.07 -26.59
CA HIS A 197 16.96 -9.14 -27.02
C HIS A 197 16.80 -8.10 -25.92
N ILE A 198 16.87 -6.82 -26.27
CA ILE A 198 16.77 -5.72 -25.32
C ILE A 198 15.53 -4.91 -25.68
N GLY A 199 14.55 -4.94 -24.78
CA GLY A 199 13.39 -4.06 -24.80
C GLY A 199 13.73 -2.68 -24.27
N ILE A 200 13.18 -1.64 -24.87
CA ILE A 200 13.33 -0.26 -24.40
C ILE A 200 11.94 0.26 -24.05
N ALA A 201 11.70 0.45 -22.75
CA ALA A 201 10.46 1.05 -22.28
C ALA A 201 10.50 2.57 -22.52
N VAL A 202 9.72 3.03 -23.51
CA VAL A 202 9.56 4.46 -23.83
C VAL A 202 8.25 4.95 -23.26
N ALA A 203 8.30 6.08 -22.55
CA ALA A 203 7.10 6.79 -22.12
C ALA A 203 6.59 7.66 -23.25
N PHE A 204 5.32 7.48 -23.61
CA PHE A 204 4.63 8.42 -24.49
C PHE A 204 3.89 9.42 -23.63
N LEU A 205 4.25 10.69 -23.76
CA LEU A 205 3.55 11.79 -23.11
C LEU A 205 2.31 12.13 -23.95
N ALA A 206 1.34 11.23 -23.99
CA ALA A 206 -0.02 11.64 -24.29
C ALA A 206 -0.52 12.39 -23.06
N ASP A 207 -1.01 13.62 -23.25
CA ASP A 207 -1.50 14.49 -22.19
C ASP A 207 -2.33 13.70 -21.17
N LEU A 208 -2.21 14.07 -19.89
CA LEU A 208 -2.92 13.42 -18.78
C LEU A 208 -4.44 13.32 -19.00
N LYS A 209 -4.99 14.14 -19.90
CA LYS A 209 -6.38 14.13 -20.38
C LYS A 209 -6.67 13.04 -21.41
N THR A 210 -5.72 12.70 -22.27
CA THR A 210 -5.84 11.71 -23.36
C THR A 210 -5.60 10.28 -22.88
N ILE A 211 -4.96 10.08 -21.72
CA ILE A 211 -4.76 8.75 -21.11
C ILE A 211 -6.08 8.04 -20.79
N LEU A 212 -7.18 8.79 -20.61
CA LEU A 212 -8.52 8.23 -20.43
C LEU A 212 -9.16 7.78 -21.74
N GLU A 213 -8.76 8.32 -22.89
CA GLU A 213 -9.44 8.06 -24.16
C GLU A 213 -8.61 7.20 -25.13
N HIS A 214 -7.27 7.29 -25.17
CA HIS A 214 -6.47 6.62 -26.22
C HIS A 214 -5.30 5.79 -25.67
N PRO A 215 -5.27 4.46 -25.93
CA PRO A 215 -4.29 3.57 -25.36
C PRO A 215 -3.19 3.24 -26.38
N LEU A 216 -2.00 3.81 -26.22
CA LEU A 216 -0.78 3.38 -26.93
C LEU A 216 0.34 3.50 -25.88
N GLY A 217 1.06 2.48 -25.44
CA GLY A 217 1.48 1.23 -26.04
C GLY A 217 2.92 1.05 -25.54
N ILE A 218 3.10 0.50 -24.33
CA ILE A 218 4.43 0.24 -23.78
C ILE A 218 4.99 -0.96 -24.55
N VAL A 219 6.03 -0.72 -25.36
CA VAL A 219 6.81 -1.78 -26.00
C VAL A 219 7.75 -2.36 -24.96
N LEU A 220 7.56 -3.65 -24.67
CA LEU A 220 8.47 -4.51 -23.90
C LEU A 220 9.56 -5.08 -24.79
#